data_AF-A0A7X7TE54-F1
#
_entry.id   AF-A0A7X7TE54-F1
#
_cell.length_a   1.000
_cell.length_b   1.000
_cell.length_c   1.000
_cell.angle_alpha   90.00
_cell.angle_beta   90.00
_cell.angle_gamma   90.00
#
_symmetry.space_group_name_H-M   'P 1'
#
loop_
_entity.id
_entity.type
_entity.pdbx_description
1 polymer ?
#
loop_
_entity_poly.entity_id
_entity_poly.type
_entity_poly.pdbx_seq_one_letter_code
_entity_poly.pdbx_strand_id
1 'polypeptide(L)'
;AGTDLPGTTRIGVYSPYAGYRFPVYLAIQIEPDDFNEVLDGLLGRNGTPFILLSPTRELCSAKAEKRLTDKRSAFVPLSESVAIGDKRQLRFLRPLDEVLAQFRSSNLPSPKEGDSMVFFPTPPDAIWRDVSIRFKDGHTVSVKAKTAGGVFNYTQMGMANKKNGDPTLQWELLKTFAEERGVLDWTSNKADRKNQKRREILAANLRDFFRIEGDPFRLTDDGKGWQALFLISPE
;
A
#
# COMPACT_ATOMS: atom_id res chain seq x y z
N ALA A 1 11.39 -14.17 10.35
CA ALA A 1 12.68 -14.27 11.06
C ALA A 1 12.48 -13.67 12.44
N GLY A 2 12.69 -14.46 13.49
CA GLY A 2 12.68 -13.96 14.87
C GLY A 2 13.81 -12.95 15.08
N THR A 3 13.60 -11.96 15.94
CA THR A 3 14.66 -11.05 16.36
C THR A 3 15.48 -11.77 17.43
N ASP A 4 16.60 -12.41 17.03
CA ASP A 4 17.65 -12.86 17.96
C ASP A 4 18.39 -11.63 18.51
N LEU A 5 17.67 -10.74 19.19
CA LEU A 5 18.17 -9.54 19.85
C LEU A 5 17.58 -9.54 21.27
N PRO A 6 18.40 -9.46 22.32
CA PRO A 6 17.93 -9.46 23.70
C PRO A 6 16.86 -8.38 23.94
N GLY A 7 15.84 -8.69 24.76
CA GLY A 7 14.78 -7.74 25.12
C GLY A 7 13.95 -7.20 23.94
N THR A 8 14.04 -7.81 22.76
CA THR A 8 13.47 -7.25 21.52
C THR A 8 12.55 -8.23 20.82
N THR A 9 11.30 -7.81 20.61
CA THR A 9 10.27 -8.65 19.96
C THR A 9 9.61 -7.89 18.82
N ARG A 10 9.41 -8.56 17.68
CA ARG A 10 8.50 -8.06 16.63
C ARG A 10 7.06 -8.28 17.07
N ILE A 11 6.37 -7.20 17.41
CA ILE A 11 5.00 -7.26 17.92
C ILE A 11 3.94 -7.19 16.81
N GLY A 12 4.33 -6.78 15.60
CA GLY A 12 3.38 -6.70 14.50
C GLY A 12 3.93 -6.06 13.22
N VAL A 13 2.98 -5.60 12.40
CA VAL A 13 3.22 -4.89 11.15
C VAL A 13 2.26 -3.71 11.08
N TYR A 14 2.82 -2.54 10.83
CA TYR A 14 2.04 -1.36 10.49
C TYR A 14 1.86 -1.31 8.97
N SER A 15 0.60 -1.31 8.54
CA SER A 15 0.21 -1.28 7.12
C SER A 15 -0.81 -0.18 6.88
N PRO A 16 -0.37 1.06 6.58
CA PRO A 16 -1.30 2.17 6.35
C PRO A 16 -2.13 1.99 5.07
N TYR A 17 -1.54 1.37 4.04
CA TYR A 17 -2.16 1.12 2.74
C TYR A 17 -1.68 -0.21 2.15
N ALA A 18 -2.42 -0.75 1.19
CA ALA A 18 -2.03 -1.96 0.46
C ALA A 18 -0.63 -1.78 -0.17
N GLY A 19 0.17 -2.85 -0.13
CA GLY A 19 1.56 -2.84 -0.59
C GLY A 19 2.58 -2.17 0.35
N TYR A 20 2.17 -1.51 1.42
CA TYR A 20 3.08 -0.92 2.41
C TYR A 20 3.01 -1.65 3.75
N ARG A 21 4.14 -2.22 4.15
CA ARG A 21 4.25 -3.07 5.34
C ARG A 21 5.53 -2.74 6.08
N PHE A 22 5.40 -2.19 7.28
CA PHE A 22 6.53 -1.81 8.12
C PHE A 22 6.53 -2.66 9.39
N PRO A 23 7.61 -3.39 9.70
CA PRO A 23 7.65 -4.15 10.94
C PRO A 23 7.63 -3.20 12.14
N VAL A 24 6.96 -3.64 13.21
CA VAL A 24 6.90 -2.93 14.48
C VAL A 24 7.63 -3.78 15.52
N TYR A 25 8.68 -3.22 16.10
CA TYR A 25 9.48 -3.85 17.15
C TYR A 25 9.21 -3.17 18.49
N LEU A 26 9.18 -3.95 19.55
CA LEU A 26 9.25 -3.47 20.93
C LEU A 26 10.61 -3.89 21.49
N ALA A 27 11.42 -2.92 21.91
CA ALA A 27 12.67 -3.16 22.61
C ALA A 27 12.55 -2.65 24.05
N ILE A 28 12.75 -3.55 25.01
CA ILE A 28 12.77 -3.26 26.44
C ILE A 28 14.19 -3.48 26.92
N GLN A 29 14.93 -2.39 27.10
CA GLN A 29 16.31 -2.39 27.59
C GLN A 29 16.39 -1.59 28.88
N ILE A 30 17.47 -1.83 29.64
CA ILE A 30 17.74 -1.14 30.90
C ILE A 30 18.93 -0.18 30.71
N GLU A 31 19.99 -0.66 30.08
CA GLU A 31 21.21 0.12 29.87
C GLU A 31 21.25 0.81 28.48
N PRO A 32 21.84 2.02 28.37
CA PRO A 32 21.99 2.70 27.09
C PRO A 32 22.80 1.89 26.05
N ASP A 33 23.82 1.16 26.49
CA ASP A 33 24.68 0.37 25.58
C ASP A 33 23.90 -0.79 24.96
N ASP A 34 23.11 -1.53 25.77
CA ASP A 34 22.22 -2.59 25.28
C ASP A 34 21.19 -2.05 24.27
N PHE A 35 20.63 -0.86 24.52
CA PHE A 35 19.73 -0.20 23.58
C PHE A 35 20.42 0.11 22.25
N ASN A 36 21.66 0.59 22.29
CA ASN A 36 22.43 0.89 21.09
C ASN A 36 22.77 -0.39 20.30
N GLU A 37 23.17 -1.47 20.97
CA GLU A 37 23.44 -2.75 20.31
C GLU A 37 22.20 -3.32 19.62
N VAL A 38 21.05 -3.28 20.31
CA VAL A 38 19.76 -3.70 19.75
C VAL A 38 19.38 -2.83 18.56
N LEU A 39 19.56 -1.52 18.67
CA LEU A 39 19.27 -0.60 17.57
C LEU A 39 20.15 -0.90 16.35
N ASP A 40 21.45 -1.08 16.53
CA ASP A 40 22.38 -1.41 15.45
C ASP A 40 22.04 -2.77 14.83
N GLY A 41 21.68 -3.76 15.65
CA GLY A 41 21.16 -5.05 15.20
C GLY A 41 19.89 -4.91 14.35
N LEU A 42 18.93 -4.09 14.77
CA LEU A 42 17.71 -3.84 14.00
C LEU A 42 18.01 -3.12 12.69
N LEU A 43 18.85 -2.08 12.70
CA LEU A 43 19.22 -1.32 11.51
C LEU A 43 20.03 -2.15 10.51
N GLY A 44 20.87 -3.08 10.99
CA GLY A 44 21.66 -3.98 10.16
C GLY A 44 20.84 -5.12 9.54
N ARG A 45 19.80 -5.60 10.25
CA ARG A 45 18.98 -6.75 9.81
C ARG A 45 17.78 -6.34 8.94
N ASN A 46 17.29 -5.11 9.07
CA ASN A 46 16.13 -4.65 8.31
C ASN A 46 16.57 -3.86 7.07
N GLY A 47 16.29 -4.42 5.88
CA GLY A 47 16.44 -3.70 4.61
C GLY A 47 15.33 -2.67 4.34
N THR A 48 14.29 -2.65 5.17
CA THR A 48 13.15 -1.73 5.07
C THR A 48 13.00 -0.88 6.33
N PRO A 49 12.45 0.34 6.21
CA PRO A 49 12.08 1.17 7.36
C PRO A 49 11.17 0.42 8.35
N PHE A 50 11.28 0.74 9.64
CA PHE A 50 10.51 0.10 10.71
C PHE A 50 10.09 1.10 11.79
N ILE A 51 9.21 0.65 12.68
CA ILE A 51 8.80 1.42 13.88
C ILE A 51 9.37 0.72 15.11
N LEU A 52 10.16 1.45 15.90
CA LEU A 52 10.69 1.00 17.17
C LEU A 52 9.89 1.60 18.32
N LEU A 53 9.25 0.74 19.10
CA LEU A 53 8.64 1.08 20.38
C LEU A 53 9.65 0.82 21.49
N SER A 54 9.71 1.74 22.45
CA SER A 54 10.47 1.59 23.69
C SER A 54 9.61 2.05 24.87
N PRO A 55 9.74 1.48 26.08
CA PRO A 55 9.03 1.95 27.26
C PRO A 55 9.19 3.46 27.49
N THR A 56 10.40 3.99 27.29
CA THR A 56 10.74 5.41 27.52
C THR A 56 11.71 5.93 26.46
N ARG A 57 11.81 7.26 26.36
CA ARG A 57 12.80 7.96 25.54
C ARG A 57 14.19 7.96 26.16
N GLU A 58 14.32 7.77 27.47
CA GLU A 58 15.57 7.98 28.22
C GLU A 58 16.80 7.26 27.64
N LEU A 59 16.61 6.05 27.07
CA LEU A 59 17.70 5.28 26.46
C LEU A 59 18.00 5.66 24.99
N CYS A 60 17.10 6.41 24.35
CA CYS A 60 17.25 6.85 22.97
C CYS A 60 17.98 8.20 22.92
N SER A 61 19.31 8.14 22.86
CA SER A 61 20.13 9.34 22.65
C SER A 61 19.82 10.03 21.31
N ALA A 62 20.15 11.32 21.19
CA ALA A 62 20.03 12.05 19.92
C ALA A 62 20.79 11.37 18.75
N LYS A 63 21.91 10.70 19.04
CA LYS A 63 22.67 9.92 18.05
C LYS A 63 21.90 8.67 17.61
N ALA A 64 21.23 7.99 18.53
CA ALA A 64 20.38 6.84 18.24
C ALA A 64 19.16 7.24 17.39
N GLU A 65 18.48 8.33 17.77
CA GLU A 65 17.32 8.86 17.03
C GLU A 65 17.71 9.34 15.62
N LYS A 66 18.90 9.95 15.48
CA LYS A 66 19.44 10.31 14.16
C LYS A 66 19.64 9.08 13.27
N ARG A 67 20.23 7.99 13.78
CA ARG A 67 20.42 6.75 13.00
C ARG A 67 19.09 6.15 12.54
N LEU A 68 18.05 6.18 13.37
CA LEU A 68 16.70 5.77 12.98
C LEU A 68 16.17 6.65 11.85
N THR A 69 16.30 7.97 11.99
CA THR A 69 15.85 8.95 11.00
C THR A 69 16.57 8.80 9.65
N ASP A 70 17.88 8.57 9.66
CA ASP A 70 18.69 8.35 8.46
C ASP A 70 18.24 7.09 7.69
N LYS A 71 17.70 6.10 8.41
CA LYS A 71 17.08 4.88 7.86
C LYS A 71 15.56 5.00 7.68
N ARG A 72 15.02 6.23 7.75
CA ARG A 72 13.59 6.55 7.66
C ARG A 72 12.70 5.77 8.63
N SER A 73 13.28 5.26 9.71
CA SER A 73 12.59 4.48 10.74
C SER A 73 12.08 5.40 11.84
N ALA A 74 11.00 5.00 12.51
CA ALA A 74 10.38 5.80 13.56
C ALA A 74 10.79 5.30 14.95
N PHE A 75 10.98 6.22 15.87
CA PHE A 75 11.04 5.94 17.30
C PHE A 75 9.74 6.41 17.96
N VAL A 76 9.09 5.54 18.73
CA VAL A 76 7.86 5.87 19.45
C VAL A 76 8.02 5.44 20.92
N PRO A 77 8.37 6.38 21.80
CA PRO A 77 8.41 6.11 23.24
C PRO A 77 6.98 5.95 23.78
N LEU A 78 6.73 4.84 24.47
CA LEU A 78 5.43 4.50 25.02
C LEU A 78 5.03 5.47 26.15
N SER A 79 5.99 5.93 26.97
CA SER A 79 5.76 6.93 28.01
C SER A 79 5.18 8.26 27.51
N GLU A 80 5.42 8.61 26.24
CA GLU A 80 4.90 9.84 25.62
C GLU A 80 3.63 9.59 24.79
N SER A 81 3.36 8.33 24.44
CA SER A 81 2.32 7.96 23.47
C SER A 81 1.13 7.27 24.11
N VAL A 82 1.32 6.62 25.26
CA VAL A 82 0.35 5.75 25.91
C VAL A 82 0.29 6.06 27.40
N ALA A 83 -0.92 6.12 27.94
CA ALA A 83 -1.16 6.19 29.38
C ALA A 83 -2.04 5.02 29.84
N ILE A 84 -1.92 4.67 31.12
CA ILE A 84 -2.83 3.74 31.78
C ILE A 84 -4.02 4.55 32.29
N GLY A 85 -5.22 4.29 31.77
CA GLY A 85 -6.45 4.90 32.24
C GLY A 85 -7.02 4.22 33.49
N ASP A 86 -8.08 4.81 34.04
CA ASP A 86 -8.62 4.50 35.37
C ASP A 86 -9.03 3.02 35.59
N LYS A 87 -9.34 2.28 34.52
CA LYS A 87 -9.66 0.83 34.62
C LYS A 87 -8.53 -0.06 34.10
N ARG A 88 -7.27 0.41 34.21
CA ARG A 88 -6.06 -0.29 33.71
C ARG A 88 -6.05 -0.54 32.21
N GLN A 89 -6.84 0.21 31.43
CA GLN A 89 -6.76 0.18 29.98
C GLN A 89 -5.61 1.06 29.47
N LEU A 90 -4.95 0.63 28.41
CA LEU A 90 -4.03 1.49 27.66
C LEU A 90 -4.86 2.47 26.82
N ARG A 91 -4.54 3.76 26.92
CA ARG A 91 -5.11 4.81 26.07
C ARG A 91 -4.00 5.58 25.38
N PHE A 92 -4.21 5.96 24.13
CA PHE A 92 -3.29 6.86 23.45
C PHE A 92 -3.40 8.27 24.03
N LEU A 93 -2.26 8.93 24.26
CA LEU A 93 -2.20 10.32 24.73
C LEU A 93 -2.49 11.32 23.60
N ARG A 94 -2.22 10.93 22.36
CA ARG A 94 -2.53 11.67 21.14
C ARG A 94 -2.90 10.71 20.01
N PRO A 95 -3.64 11.14 18.97
CA PRO A 95 -4.02 10.26 17.87
C PRO A 95 -2.80 9.57 17.23
N LEU A 96 -2.94 8.27 16.92
CA LEU A 96 -1.88 7.51 16.26
C LEU A 96 -1.47 8.13 14.92
N ASP A 97 -2.42 8.80 14.25
CA ASP A 97 -2.15 9.52 13.01
C ASP A 97 -1.15 10.66 13.17
N GLU A 98 -1.17 11.35 14.29
CA GLU A 98 -0.16 12.38 14.59
C GLU A 98 1.18 11.75 14.92
N VAL A 99 1.18 10.65 15.69
CA VAL A 99 2.40 9.91 16.06
C VAL A 99 3.15 9.42 14.82
N LEU A 100 2.43 8.91 13.82
CA LEU A 100 3.00 8.29 12.63
C LEU A 100 2.98 9.20 11.39
N ALA A 101 2.58 10.47 11.51
CA ALA A 101 2.49 11.40 10.38
C ALA A 101 3.84 11.55 9.67
N GLN A 102 4.90 11.87 10.41
CA GLN A 102 6.25 12.04 9.85
C GLN A 102 6.76 10.75 9.21
N PHE A 103 6.57 9.61 9.89
CA PHE A 103 6.96 8.30 9.36
C PHE A 103 6.27 8.01 8.03
N ARG A 104 4.97 8.31 7.91
CA ARG A 104 4.25 8.17 6.64
C ARG A 104 4.78 9.10 5.57
N SER A 105 4.99 10.38 5.87
CA SER A 105 5.52 11.36 4.90
C SER A 105 6.89 10.97 4.35
N SER A 106 7.73 10.29 5.13
CA SER A 106 9.07 9.84 4.69
C SER A 106 9.07 8.52 3.91
N ASN A 107 8.05 7.68 4.08
CA ASN A 107 8.06 6.29 3.59
C ASN A 107 6.96 5.95 2.59
N LEU A 108 5.92 6.77 2.50
CA LEU A 108 4.87 6.61 1.52
C LEU A 108 5.13 7.53 0.32
N PRO A 109 4.69 7.13 -0.87
CA PRO A 109 4.82 7.97 -2.05
C PRO A 109 4.07 9.28 -1.82
N SER A 110 4.80 10.38 -1.89
CA SER A 110 4.23 11.66 -2.30
C SER A 110 4.03 11.63 -3.82
N PRO A 111 3.06 12.38 -4.36
CA PRO A 111 3.00 12.62 -5.80
C PRO A 111 4.37 13.12 -6.26
N LYS A 112 5.10 12.31 -7.05
CA LYS A 112 6.40 12.72 -7.58
C LYS A 112 6.15 13.71 -8.71
N GLU A 113 6.88 14.82 -8.73
CA GLU A 113 6.89 15.70 -9.90
C GLU A 113 7.27 14.89 -11.15
N GLY A 114 6.35 14.80 -12.11
CA GLY A 114 6.52 14.07 -13.36
C GLY A 114 5.93 12.66 -13.43
N ASP A 115 5.46 12.08 -12.32
CA ASP A 115 4.63 10.86 -12.35
C ASP A 115 3.16 11.26 -12.36
N SER A 116 2.45 10.93 -13.42
CA SER A 116 1.05 11.29 -13.57
C SER A 116 0.10 10.35 -12.85
N MET A 117 0.56 9.15 -12.48
CA MET A 117 -0.24 8.21 -11.69
C MET A 117 -0.37 8.73 -10.25
N VAL A 118 -1.60 8.84 -9.77
CA VAL A 118 -1.87 9.29 -8.40
C VAL A 118 -1.84 8.12 -7.41
N PHE A 119 -1.58 8.43 -6.16
CA PHE A 119 -1.68 7.48 -5.07
C PHE A 119 -3.15 7.22 -4.71
N PHE A 120 -3.64 6.01 -4.93
CA PHE A 120 -4.94 5.58 -4.40
C PHE A 120 -4.75 4.97 -3.00
N PRO A 121 -5.46 5.45 -1.96
CA PRO A 121 -5.27 5.02 -0.58
C PRO A 121 -5.97 3.68 -0.30
N THR A 122 -5.60 2.62 -1.03
CA THR A 122 -6.18 1.29 -0.88
C THR A 122 -6.02 0.78 0.55
N PRO A 123 -7.10 0.37 1.23
CA PRO A 123 -7.00 -0.25 2.55
C PRO A 123 -6.09 -1.48 2.54
N PRO A 124 -5.30 -1.71 3.60
CA PRO A 124 -4.24 -2.73 3.62
C PRO A 124 -4.73 -4.17 3.48
N ASP A 125 -6.00 -4.41 3.79
CA ASP A 125 -6.67 -5.71 3.75
C ASP A 125 -7.62 -5.85 2.55
N ALA A 126 -7.59 -4.91 1.60
CA ALA A 126 -8.42 -4.96 0.41
C ALA A 126 -7.93 -6.06 -0.55
N ILE A 127 -8.88 -6.81 -1.09
CA ILE A 127 -8.66 -7.76 -2.19
C ILE A 127 -9.37 -7.28 -3.45
N TRP A 128 -9.07 -7.90 -4.59
CA TRP A 128 -9.69 -7.52 -5.88
C TRP A 128 -11.23 -7.51 -5.84
N ARG A 129 -11.84 -8.42 -5.07
CA ARG A 129 -13.30 -8.47 -4.90
C ARG A 129 -13.90 -7.25 -4.21
N ASP A 130 -13.11 -6.50 -3.46
CA ASP A 130 -13.56 -5.27 -2.79
C ASP A 130 -13.53 -4.04 -3.72
N VAL A 131 -12.92 -4.18 -4.90
CA VAL A 131 -12.77 -3.11 -5.88
C VAL A 131 -14.02 -3.03 -6.77
N SER A 132 -14.52 -1.81 -6.95
CA SER A 132 -15.52 -1.50 -7.98
C SER A 132 -15.07 -0.32 -8.83
N ILE A 133 -15.20 -0.43 -10.15
CA ILE A 133 -14.88 0.60 -11.13
C ILE A 133 -16.12 0.86 -11.99
N ARG A 134 -16.59 2.10 -12.05
CA ARG A 134 -17.70 2.51 -12.92
C ARG A 134 -17.25 3.62 -13.85
N PHE A 135 -17.37 3.44 -15.16
CA PHE A 135 -17.12 4.53 -16.11
C PHE A 135 -18.16 5.64 -15.94
N LYS A 136 -17.77 6.91 -16.13
CA LYS A 136 -18.68 8.07 -16.00
C LYS A 136 -18.84 8.82 -17.30
N ASP A 137 -17.72 9.07 -17.94
CA ASP A 137 -17.56 9.52 -19.30
C ASP A 137 -16.36 8.72 -19.80
N GLY A 138 -16.20 8.50 -21.11
CA GLY A 138 -15.16 7.59 -21.64
C GLY A 138 -13.70 7.85 -21.18
N HIS A 139 -13.44 8.90 -20.40
CA HIS A 139 -12.13 9.30 -19.89
C HIS A 139 -12.01 9.24 -18.36
N THR A 140 -13.11 9.06 -17.62
CA THR A 140 -13.11 9.01 -16.15
C THR A 140 -13.88 7.83 -15.58
N VAL A 141 -13.43 7.38 -14.41
CA VAL A 141 -14.05 6.30 -13.64
C VAL A 141 -14.30 6.72 -12.20
N SER A 142 -15.42 6.30 -11.64
CA SER A 142 -15.65 6.22 -10.20
C SER A 142 -15.04 4.93 -9.67
N VAL A 143 -14.11 5.03 -8.74
CA VAL A 143 -13.43 3.90 -8.11
C VAL A 143 -13.82 3.82 -6.63
N LYS A 144 -14.02 2.60 -6.13
CA LYS A 144 -14.17 2.32 -4.70
C LYS A 144 -13.41 1.04 -4.35
N ALA A 145 -12.75 1.03 -3.19
CA ALA A 145 -12.19 -0.15 -2.55
C ALA A 145 -12.43 -0.04 -1.03
N LYS A 146 -13.38 -0.83 -0.52
CA LYS A 146 -13.89 -0.71 0.87
C LYS A 146 -14.25 0.74 1.25
N THR A 147 -13.48 1.35 2.15
CA THR A 147 -13.67 2.72 2.68
C THR A 147 -13.02 3.80 1.81
N ALA A 148 -12.13 3.43 0.89
CA ALA A 148 -11.51 4.37 -0.04
C ALA A 148 -12.32 4.50 -1.32
N GLY A 149 -12.38 5.70 -1.90
CA GLY A 149 -13.03 5.93 -3.18
C GLY A 149 -12.70 7.30 -3.76
N GLY A 150 -12.99 7.48 -5.04
CA GLY A 150 -12.72 8.73 -5.74
C GLY A 150 -13.06 8.64 -7.23
N VAL A 151 -12.83 9.75 -7.95
CA VAL A 151 -12.98 9.82 -9.40
C VAL A 151 -11.60 10.01 -10.00
N PHE A 152 -11.26 9.19 -10.98
CA PHE A 152 -9.94 9.16 -11.61
C PHE A 152 -10.07 9.13 -13.12
N ASN A 153 -9.17 9.83 -13.81
CA ASN A 153 -9.01 9.70 -15.26
C ASN A 153 -7.92 8.68 -15.61
N TYR A 154 -7.84 8.33 -16.90
CA TYR A 154 -6.83 7.41 -17.41
C TYR A 154 -5.39 7.85 -17.10
N THR A 155 -5.10 9.15 -17.09
CA THR A 155 -3.78 9.68 -16.74
C THR A 155 -3.42 9.40 -15.28
N GLN A 156 -4.36 9.66 -14.37
CA GLN A 156 -4.23 9.44 -12.94
C GLN A 156 -4.09 7.94 -12.59
N MET A 157 -4.61 7.05 -13.44
CA MET A 157 -4.42 5.60 -13.31
C MET A 157 -3.21 5.07 -14.07
N GLY A 158 -2.31 5.94 -14.56
CA GLY A 158 -1.08 5.57 -15.28
C GLY A 158 -1.31 5.01 -16.68
N MET A 159 -2.47 5.25 -17.27
CA MET A 159 -2.91 4.75 -18.58
C MET A 159 -2.97 5.85 -19.64
N ALA A 160 -2.16 6.91 -19.52
CA ALA A 160 -1.92 7.90 -20.56
C ALA A 160 -0.64 7.60 -21.35
N ASN A 161 -0.70 7.78 -22.66
CA ASN A 161 0.46 7.64 -23.54
C ASN A 161 1.42 8.83 -23.33
N LYS A 162 2.68 8.54 -22.99
CA LYS A 162 3.70 9.56 -22.70
C LYS A 162 4.01 10.50 -23.88
N LYS A 163 3.68 10.12 -25.12
CA LYS A 163 3.99 10.92 -26.32
C LYS A 163 2.95 11.99 -26.62
N ASN A 164 1.68 11.69 -26.43
CA ASN A 164 0.57 12.55 -26.86
C ASN A 164 -0.47 12.82 -25.77
N GLY A 165 -0.37 12.14 -24.62
CA GLY A 165 -1.31 12.28 -23.51
C GLY A 165 -2.64 11.53 -23.70
N ASP A 166 -2.83 10.80 -24.81
CA ASP A 166 -4.08 10.08 -25.09
C ASP A 166 -4.23 8.81 -24.23
N PRO A 167 -5.46 8.28 -24.06
CA PRO A 167 -5.66 6.98 -23.43
C PRO A 167 -4.87 5.87 -24.13
N THR A 168 -4.28 4.99 -23.33
CA THR A 168 -3.59 3.81 -23.84
C THR A 168 -4.59 2.72 -24.25
N LEU A 169 -4.14 1.74 -25.05
CA LEU A 169 -4.94 0.55 -25.38
C LEU A 169 -5.38 -0.25 -24.15
N GLN A 170 -4.72 -0.07 -23.00
CA GLN A 170 -5.10 -0.67 -21.72
C GLN A 170 -6.35 0.01 -21.14
N TRP A 171 -6.47 1.33 -21.28
CA TRP A 171 -7.69 2.05 -20.91
C TRP A 171 -8.88 1.58 -21.75
N GLU A 172 -8.68 1.48 -23.07
CA GLU A 172 -9.71 0.97 -23.98
C GLU A 172 -10.08 -0.49 -23.67
N LEU A 173 -9.11 -1.32 -23.29
CA LEU A 173 -9.38 -2.68 -22.84
C LEU A 173 -10.18 -2.71 -21.53
N LEU A 174 -9.85 -1.83 -20.56
CA LEU A 174 -10.61 -1.69 -19.32
C LEU A 174 -12.06 -1.26 -19.58
N LYS A 175 -12.27 -0.34 -20.53
CA LYS A 175 -13.60 0.07 -20.99
C LYS A 175 -14.34 -1.10 -21.64
N THR A 176 -13.67 -1.92 -22.45
CA THR A 176 -14.28 -3.13 -23.03
C THR A 176 -14.71 -4.10 -21.93
N PHE A 177 -13.90 -4.30 -20.88
CA PHE A 177 -14.33 -5.07 -19.70
C PHE A 177 -15.58 -4.45 -19.04
N ALA A 178 -15.71 -3.12 -19.00
CA ALA A 178 -16.89 -2.46 -18.44
C ALA A 178 -18.15 -2.73 -19.28
N GLU A 179 -18.05 -2.56 -20.60
CA GLU A 179 -19.14 -2.83 -21.55
C GLU A 179 -19.64 -4.28 -21.43
N GLU A 180 -18.70 -5.23 -21.27
CA GLU A 180 -18.99 -6.66 -21.10
C GLU A 180 -19.17 -7.08 -19.62
N ARG A 181 -19.41 -6.12 -18.71
CA ARG A 181 -19.71 -6.34 -17.28
C ARG A 181 -18.70 -7.25 -16.56
N GLY A 182 -17.43 -7.13 -16.92
CA GLY A 182 -16.30 -7.79 -16.27
C GLY A 182 -15.88 -9.12 -16.88
N VAL A 183 -16.51 -9.58 -17.97
CA VAL A 183 -16.17 -10.84 -18.64
C VAL A 183 -15.88 -10.60 -20.12
N LEU A 184 -14.67 -10.93 -20.58
CA LEU A 184 -14.33 -10.91 -22.01
C LEU A 184 -14.24 -12.34 -22.51
N ASP A 185 -15.26 -12.79 -23.24
CA ASP A 185 -15.27 -14.09 -23.91
C ASP A 185 -14.55 -14.06 -25.27
N TRP A 186 -13.98 -15.20 -25.65
CA TRP A 186 -13.25 -15.39 -26.90
C TRP A 186 -14.16 -15.67 -28.09
N THR A 187 -15.47 -15.73 -27.88
CA THR A 187 -16.46 -15.80 -28.95
C THR A 187 -16.63 -14.46 -29.67
N SER A 188 -16.15 -13.36 -29.09
CA SER A 188 -15.97 -12.09 -29.80
C SER A 188 -14.69 -12.10 -30.65
N ASN A 189 -14.73 -11.47 -31.83
CA ASN A 189 -13.60 -11.28 -32.76
C ASN A 189 -12.43 -10.45 -32.15
N LYS A 190 -12.47 -10.19 -30.83
CA LYS A 190 -11.53 -9.40 -30.02
C LYS A 190 -10.61 -10.27 -29.15
N ALA A 191 -10.72 -11.60 -29.11
CA ALA A 191 -9.79 -12.45 -28.37
C ALA A 191 -8.65 -13.00 -29.23
N ASP A 192 -7.81 -12.10 -29.71
CA ASP A 192 -6.53 -12.47 -30.36
C ASP A 192 -5.47 -12.66 -29.26
N ARG A 193 -4.54 -13.61 -29.45
CA ARG A 193 -3.32 -13.80 -28.64
C ARG A 193 -2.53 -12.48 -28.47
N LYS A 194 -2.72 -11.52 -29.39
CA LYS A 194 -2.24 -10.13 -29.30
C LYS A 194 -2.78 -9.34 -28.10
N ASN A 195 -3.95 -9.68 -27.57
CA ASN A 195 -4.54 -9.02 -26.41
C ASN A 195 -4.06 -9.58 -25.08
N GLN A 196 -3.40 -10.74 -25.05
CA GLN A 196 -2.80 -11.27 -23.83
C GLN A 196 -1.78 -10.27 -23.24
N LYS A 197 -0.86 -9.77 -24.08
CA LYS A 197 0.11 -8.75 -23.65
C LYS A 197 -0.57 -7.46 -23.18
N ARG A 198 -1.68 -7.06 -23.82
CA ARG A 198 -2.45 -5.87 -23.39
C ARG A 198 -3.09 -6.09 -22.02
N ARG A 199 -3.66 -7.28 -21.77
CA ARG A 199 -4.24 -7.68 -20.48
C ARG A 199 -3.19 -7.80 -19.39
N GLU A 200 -1.99 -8.30 -19.70
CA GLU A 200 -0.85 -8.35 -18.76
C GLU A 200 -0.42 -6.94 -18.34
N ILE A 201 -0.30 -6.01 -19.29
CA ILE A 201 0.02 -4.60 -18.99
C ILE A 201 -1.12 -3.92 -18.22
N LEU A 202 -2.39 -4.16 -18.59
CA LEU A 202 -3.54 -3.65 -17.83
C LEU A 202 -3.50 -4.16 -16.39
N ALA A 203 -3.22 -5.45 -16.18
CA ALA A 203 -3.09 -6.01 -14.85
C ALA A 203 -1.91 -5.42 -14.07
N ALA A 204 -0.79 -5.11 -14.73
CA ALA A 204 0.31 -4.37 -14.11
C ALA A 204 -0.15 -2.96 -13.68
N ASN A 205 -0.78 -2.19 -14.56
CA ASN A 205 -1.28 -0.85 -14.24
C ASN A 205 -2.28 -0.87 -13.06
N LEU A 206 -3.22 -1.82 -13.04
CA LEU A 206 -4.17 -1.96 -11.93
C LEU A 206 -3.47 -2.35 -10.63
N ARG A 207 -2.49 -3.27 -10.67
CA ARG A 207 -1.67 -3.62 -9.50
C ARG A 207 -0.86 -2.43 -8.99
N ASP A 208 -0.31 -1.61 -9.88
CA ASP A 208 0.48 -0.44 -9.47
C ASP A 208 -0.41 0.64 -8.85
N PHE A 209 -1.62 0.85 -9.40
CA PHE A 209 -2.58 1.81 -8.89
C PHE A 209 -3.17 1.37 -7.54
N PHE A 210 -3.69 0.14 -7.45
CA PHE A 210 -4.36 -0.37 -6.25
C PHE A 210 -3.42 -1.01 -5.23
N ARG A 211 -2.23 -1.47 -5.65
CA ARG A 211 -1.24 -2.16 -4.80
C ARG A 211 -1.77 -3.42 -4.12
N ILE A 212 -2.77 -4.05 -4.74
CA ILE A 212 -3.34 -5.34 -4.32
C ILE A 212 -2.53 -6.45 -4.98
N GLU A 213 -2.12 -7.45 -4.20
CA GLU A 213 -1.38 -8.61 -4.68
C GLU A 213 -2.25 -9.54 -5.55
N GLY A 214 -1.59 -10.34 -6.40
CA GLY A 214 -2.27 -11.28 -7.28
C GLY A 214 -2.80 -10.65 -8.57
N ASP A 215 -3.19 -11.50 -9.51
CA ASP A 215 -3.71 -11.08 -10.81
C ASP A 215 -5.16 -10.57 -10.67
N PRO A 216 -5.50 -9.35 -11.14
CA PRO A 216 -6.87 -8.84 -11.14
C PRO A 216 -7.82 -9.60 -12.08
N PHE A 217 -7.30 -10.49 -12.93
CA PHE A 217 -8.09 -11.29 -13.86
C PHE A 217 -7.82 -12.78 -13.66
N ARG A 218 -8.86 -13.59 -13.88
CA ARG A 218 -8.77 -15.06 -14.00
C ARG A 218 -9.25 -15.52 -15.38
N LEU A 219 -8.93 -16.75 -15.74
CA LEU A 219 -9.62 -17.41 -16.86
C LEU A 219 -11.08 -17.69 -16.46
N THR A 220 -11.99 -17.62 -17.43
CA THR A 220 -13.36 -18.11 -17.26
C THR A 220 -13.36 -19.62 -17.02
N ASP A 221 -14.44 -20.15 -16.44
CA ASP A 221 -14.50 -21.58 -16.05
C ASP A 221 -14.42 -22.52 -17.27
N ASP A 222 -14.90 -22.07 -18.43
CA ASP A 222 -14.79 -22.79 -19.70
C ASP A 222 -13.43 -22.61 -20.40
N GLY A 223 -12.55 -21.79 -19.81
CA GLY A 223 -11.22 -21.46 -20.34
C GLY A 223 -11.25 -20.62 -21.61
N LYS A 224 -12.40 -20.04 -22.00
CA LYS A 224 -12.58 -19.30 -23.25
C LYS A 224 -12.69 -17.80 -23.05
N GLY A 225 -12.04 -17.25 -22.03
CA GLY A 225 -12.21 -15.85 -21.70
C GLY A 225 -11.38 -15.40 -20.51
N TRP A 226 -11.46 -14.10 -20.23
CA TRP A 226 -10.96 -13.50 -19.00
C TRP A 226 -12.10 -12.90 -18.19
N GLN A 227 -12.06 -13.10 -16.89
CA GLN A 227 -12.99 -12.51 -15.94
C GLN A 227 -12.23 -11.64 -14.94
N ALA A 228 -12.67 -10.40 -14.79
CA ALA A 228 -12.23 -9.51 -13.73
C ALA A 228 -12.61 -10.07 -12.35
N LEU A 229 -11.68 -10.03 -11.41
CA LEU A 229 -11.92 -10.38 -10.00
C LEU A 229 -12.52 -9.22 -9.19
N PHE A 230 -12.76 -8.09 -9.84
CA PHE A 230 -13.35 -6.88 -9.31
C PHE A 230 -14.64 -6.55 -10.06
N LEU A 231 -15.50 -5.71 -9.48
CA LEU A 231 -16.72 -5.26 -10.14
C LEU A 231 -16.39 -4.14 -11.13
N ILE A 232 -16.90 -4.26 -12.35
CA ILE A 232 -16.76 -3.20 -13.35
C ILE A 232 -18.06 -3.03 -14.14
N SER A 233 -18.46 -1.77 -14.38
CA SER A 233 -19.68 -1.43 -15.09
C SER A 233 -19.48 -0.25 -16.04
N PRO A 234 -20.26 -0.16 -17.13
CA PRO A 234 -20.25 1.02 -17.99
C PRO A 234 -20.90 2.22 -17.26
N GLU A 235 -21.02 3.32 -17.99
CA GLU A 235 -21.75 4.53 -17.59
C GLU A 235 -23.19 4.24 -17.13
#